data_AF-D3D9F8-F1
#
_entry.id   AF-D3D9F8-F1
#
_cell.length_a   1.000
_cell.length_b   1.000
_cell.length_c   1.000
_cell.angle_alpha   90.00
_cell.angle_beta   90.00
_cell.angle_gamma   90.00
#
_symmetry.space_group_name_H-M   'P 1'
#
loop_
_entity.id
_entity.type
_entity.pdbx_description
1 polymer ?
#
loop_
_entity_poly.entity_id
_entity_poly.type
_entity_poly.pdbx_seq_one_letter_code
_entity_poly.pdbx_strand_id
1 'polypeptide(L)'
;MTKEVPDVNDRLAIRQIQGYLVLLSSLPENGKLREAFELALDVRGRPVLERLRRPTDPDSRESYSEWLAEHWAAENLTPDEQPLVDWQKDPANITTAIGEWKALTANLNQ
;
A
#
# COMPACT_ATOMS: atom_id res chain seq x y z
N MET A 1 -21.73 30.89 -2.45
CA MET A 1 -20.75 29.86 -2.07
C MET A 1 -19.49 30.08 -2.89
N THR A 2 -18.50 30.72 -2.32
CA THR A 2 -17.17 30.85 -2.91
C THR A 2 -16.56 29.46 -2.90
N LYS A 3 -16.33 28.85 -4.07
CA LYS A 3 -15.56 27.61 -4.15
C LYS A 3 -14.14 27.96 -3.71
N GLU A 4 -13.72 27.47 -2.55
CA GLU A 4 -12.31 27.51 -2.17
C GLU A 4 -11.53 26.81 -3.28
N VAL A 5 -10.62 27.55 -3.91
CA VAL A 5 -9.71 27.00 -4.89
C VAL A 5 -8.65 26.24 -4.09
N PRO A 6 -8.46 24.93 -4.33
CA PRO A 6 -7.48 24.14 -3.58
C PRO A 6 -6.09 24.78 -3.72
N ASP A 7 -5.36 24.89 -2.61
CA ASP A 7 -3.98 25.37 -2.59
C ASP A 7 -3.10 24.52 -3.54
N VAL A 8 -1.93 25.02 -3.94
CA VAL A 8 -0.98 24.26 -4.76
C VAL A 8 -0.70 22.87 -4.15
N ASN A 9 -0.59 22.79 -2.81
CA ASN A 9 -0.41 21.52 -2.10
C ASN A 9 -1.64 20.61 -2.20
N ASP A 10 -2.84 21.17 -2.08
CA ASP A 10 -4.08 20.42 -2.24
C ASP A 10 -4.23 19.89 -3.67
N ARG A 11 -3.80 20.67 -4.67
CA ARG A 11 -3.80 20.20 -6.07
C ARG A 11 -2.88 19.01 -6.27
N LEU A 12 -1.68 19.02 -5.67
CA LEU A 12 -0.78 17.86 -5.73
C LEU A 12 -1.40 16.64 -5.01
N ALA A 13 -1.95 16.84 -3.81
CA ALA A 13 -2.61 15.77 -3.06
C ALA A 13 -3.82 15.18 -3.83
N ILE A 14 -4.63 16.03 -4.46
CA ILE A 14 -5.75 15.60 -5.33
C ILE A 14 -5.22 14.70 -6.46
N ARG A 15 -4.12 15.06 -7.11
CA ARG A 15 -3.54 14.24 -8.19
C ARG A 15 -2.99 12.92 -7.68
N GLN A 16 -2.35 12.90 -6.51
CA GLN A 16 -1.88 11.66 -5.89
C GLN A 16 -3.06 10.72 -5.57
N ILE A 17 -4.13 11.24 -4.97
CA ILE A 17 -5.36 10.48 -4.69
C ILE A 17 -5.95 9.92 -5.99
N GLN A 18 -6.11 10.75 -7.02
CA GLN A 18 -6.62 10.31 -8.32
C GLN A 18 -5.75 9.23 -8.97
N GLY A 19 -4.42 9.33 -8.84
CA GLY A 19 -3.50 8.30 -9.28
C GLY A 19 -3.75 6.95 -8.60
N TYR A 20 -3.93 6.96 -7.27
CA TYR A 20 -4.29 5.74 -6.53
C TYR A 20 -5.65 5.17 -6.97
N LEU A 21 -6.65 6.02 -7.22
CA LEU A 21 -7.95 5.55 -7.72
C LEU A 21 -7.83 4.86 -9.08
N VAL A 22 -7.06 5.43 -10.01
CA VAL A 22 -6.82 4.82 -11.33
C VAL A 22 -6.10 3.47 -11.16
N LEU A 23 -5.03 3.44 -10.35
CA LEU A 23 -4.28 2.22 -10.07
C LEU A 23 -5.18 1.10 -9.54
N LEU A 24 -5.94 1.39 -8.47
CA LEU A 24 -6.82 0.41 -7.82
C LEU A 24 -7.96 -0.04 -8.75
N SER A 25 -8.50 0.86 -9.58
CA SER A 25 -9.55 0.52 -10.57
C SER A 25 -9.04 -0.33 -11.74
N SER A 26 -7.72 -0.40 -11.94
CA SER A 26 -7.10 -1.16 -13.02
C SER A 26 -6.73 -2.59 -12.63
N LEU A 27 -6.96 -2.98 -11.38
CA LEU A 27 -6.61 -4.30 -10.88
C LEU A 27 -7.60 -5.36 -11.38
N PRO A 28 -7.14 -6.56 -11.78
CA PRO A 28 -8.03 -7.66 -12.14
C PRO A 28 -8.97 -8.04 -10.98
N GLU A 29 -10.22 -8.39 -11.29
CA GLU A 29 -11.23 -8.74 -10.27
C GLU A 29 -10.81 -9.88 -9.33
N ASN A 30 -10.07 -10.85 -9.87
CA ASN A 30 -9.53 -11.98 -9.11
C ASN A 30 -8.00 -11.93 -8.99
N GLY A 31 -7.42 -10.73 -9.08
CA GLY A 31 -5.98 -10.52 -9.02
C GLY A 31 -5.44 -10.62 -7.59
N LYS A 32 -4.24 -11.17 -7.44
CA LYS A 32 -3.58 -11.30 -6.13
C LYS A 32 -3.18 -9.94 -5.55
N LEU A 33 -2.79 -8.99 -6.38
CA LEU A 33 -2.50 -7.63 -5.94
C LEU A 33 -3.78 -6.92 -5.42
N ARG A 34 -4.95 -7.21 -6.02
CA ARG A 34 -6.24 -6.71 -5.53
C ARG A 34 -6.56 -7.26 -4.15
N GLU A 35 -6.45 -8.59 -3.98
CA GLU A 35 -6.67 -9.25 -2.69
C GLU A 35 -5.79 -8.63 -1.57
N ALA A 36 -4.51 -8.36 -1.86
CA ALA A 36 -3.61 -7.71 -0.90
C ALA A 36 -4.08 -6.30 -0.50
N PHE A 37 -4.52 -5.48 -1.46
CA PHE A 37 -5.04 -4.14 -1.16
C PHE A 37 -6.36 -4.18 -0.42
N GLU A 38 -7.25 -5.13 -0.72
CA GLU A 38 -8.50 -5.31 0.00
C GLU A 38 -8.24 -5.69 1.46
N LEU A 39 -7.30 -6.61 1.73
CA LEU A 39 -6.85 -6.93 3.08
C LEU A 39 -6.26 -5.69 3.79
N ALA A 40 -5.42 -4.91 3.12
CA ALA A 40 -4.83 -3.70 3.69
C ALA A 40 -5.86 -2.61 4.00
N LEU A 41 -6.93 -2.51 3.21
CA LEU A 41 -8.03 -1.58 3.46
C LEU A 41 -8.98 -2.04 4.58
N ASP A 42 -9.06 -3.35 4.84
CA ASP A 42 -9.84 -3.92 5.94
C ASP A 42 -9.16 -3.76 7.31
N VAL A 43 -7.83 -3.61 7.31
CA VAL A 43 -7.09 -3.27 8.53
C VAL A 43 -7.59 -1.94 9.10
N ARG A 44 -8.09 -1.97 10.33
CA ARG A 44 -8.53 -0.76 11.04
C ARG A 44 -7.35 0.20 11.20
N GLY A 45 -7.40 1.33 10.52
CA GLY A 45 -6.24 2.22 10.37
C GLY A 45 -5.69 2.89 11.64
N ARG A 46 -6.41 2.91 12.78
CA ARG A 46 -5.93 3.61 13.99
C ARG A 46 -4.67 2.97 14.61
N PRO A 47 -4.65 1.67 14.93
CA PRO A 47 -3.44 0.98 15.37
C PRO A 47 -2.25 1.14 14.41
N VAL A 48 -2.50 1.03 13.10
CA VAL A 48 -1.47 1.20 12.06
C VAL A 48 -0.86 2.60 12.08
N LEU A 49 -1.69 3.64 12.25
CA LEU A 49 -1.24 5.03 12.29
C LEU A 49 -0.42 5.35 13.53
N GLU A 50 -0.78 4.80 14.69
CA GLU A 50 -0.07 5.05 15.96
C GLU A 50 1.37 4.52 15.93
N ARG A 51 1.57 3.37 15.28
CA ARG A 51 2.88 2.73 15.08
C ARG A 51 3.61 3.19 13.81
N LEU A 52 3.00 4.04 12.99
CA LEU A 52 3.64 4.50 11.75
C LEU A 52 4.89 5.34 12.09
N ARG A 53 6.02 4.90 11.55
CA ARG A 53 7.31 5.61 11.57
C ARG A 53 7.80 5.74 10.14
N ARG A 54 8.70 6.69 9.88
CA ARG A 54 9.40 6.75 8.60
C ARG A 54 10.64 5.86 8.67
N PRO A 55 11.01 5.14 7.60
CA PRO A 55 12.33 4.51 7.52
C PRO A 55 13.42 5.58 7.66
N THR A 56 14.53 5.22 8.29
CA THR A 56 15.69 6.11 8.49
C THR A 56 16.30 6.54 7.16
N ASP A 57 16.37 5.60 6.21
CA ASP A 57 16.75 5.83 4.83
C ASP A 57 15.79 5.08 3.89
N PRO A 58 14.81 5.76 3.26
CA PRO A 58 13.84 5.11 2.38
C PRO A 58 14.45 4.52 1.10
N ASP A 59 15.63 4.98 0.69
CA ASP A 59 16.30 4.52 -0.53
C ASP A 59 17.25 3.33 -0.24
N SER A 60 17.61 3.11 1.03
CA SER A 60 18.34 1.92 1.46
C SER A 60 17.41 0.72 1.56
N ARG A 61 17.71 -0.31 0.77
CA ARG A 61 17.01 -1.61 0.85
C ARG A 61 17.02 -2.19 2.26
N GLU A 62 18.13 -2.06 2.97
CA GLU A 62 18.29 -2.57 4.34
C GLU A 62 17.35 -1.81 5.29
N SER A 63 17.46 -0.48 5.33
CA SER A 63 16.62 0.36 6.21
C SER A 63 15.12 0.22 5.90
N TYR A 64 14.76 0.08 4.63
CA TYR A 64 13.37 -0.17 4.23
C TYR A 64 12.88 -1.55 4.67
N SER A 65 13.73 -2.58 4.59
CA SER A 65 13.40 -3.95 5.04
C SER A 65 13.26 -4.01 6.56
N GLU A 66 14.14 -3.35 7.30
CA GLU A 66 14.05 -3.23 8.77
C GLU A 66 12.75 -2.53 9.18
N TRP A 67 12.44 -1.40 8.54
CA TRP A 67 11.19 -0.68 8.79
C TRP A 67 9.95 -1.54 8.54
N LEU A 68 9.91 -2.32 7.46
CA LEU A 68 8.82 -3.26 7.20
C LEU A 68 8.76 -4.37 8.27
N ALA A 69 9.91 -4.89 8.71
CA ALA A 69 9.98 -5.93 9.73
C ALA A 69 9.48 -5.43 11.09
N GLU A 70 9.84 -4.21 11.48
CA GLU A 70 9.33 -3.56 12.69
C GLU A 70 7.82 -3.30 12.61
N HIS A 71 7.36 -2.80 11.46
CA HIS A 71 5.95 -2.49 11.24
C HIS A 71 5.08 -3.75 11.24
N TRP A 72 5.59 -4.90 10.81
CA TRP A 72 4.84 -6.16 10.76
C TRP A 72 5.30 -7.20 11.80
N ALA A 73 6.00 -6.76 12.85
CA ALA A 73 6.44 -7.62 13.95
C ALA A 73 5.24 -8.22 14.68
N ALA A 74 5.27 -9.55 14.94
CA ALA A 74 4.13 -10.30 15.47
C ALA A 74 3.61 -9.79 16.83
N GLU A 75 4.50 -9.24 17.65
CA GLU A 75 4.16 -8.63 18.95
C GLU A 75 3.33 -7.34 18.84
N ASN A 76 3.28 -6.74 17.64
CA ASN A 76 2.59 -5.48 17.34
C ASN A 76 1.38 -5.67 16.41
N LEU A 77 1.00 -6.92 16.10
CA LEU A 77 -0.13 -7.21 15.21
C LEU A 77 -1.42 -7.39 15.98
N THR A 78 -2.44 -6.66 15.56
CA THR A 78 -3.83 -6.93 15.89
C THR A 78 -4.34 -8.15 15.11
N PRO A 79 -5.40 -8.83 15.58
CA PRO A 79 -6.02 -9.92 14.83
C PRO A 79 -6.46 -9.53 13.42
N ASP A 80 -6.85 -8.26 13.22
CA ASP A 80 -7.28 -7.74 11.91
C ASP A 80 -6.08 -7.56 10.94
N GLU A 81 -4.85 -7.42 11.45
CA GLU A 81 -3.63 -7.28 10.63
C GLU A 81 -3.00 -8.62 10.23
N GLN A 82 -3.27 -9.68 11.01
CA GLN A 82 -2.66 -10.99 10.79
C GLN A 82 -2.94 -11.57 9.39
N PRO A 83 -4.17 -11.48 8.82
CA PRO A 83 -4.45 -11.97 7.47
C PRO A 83 -3.57 -11.35 6.39
N LEU A 84 -3.30 -10.03 6.48
CA LEU A 84 -2.42 -9.34 5.53
C LEU A 84 -0.97 -9.82 5.65
N VAL A 85 -0.49 -10.02 6.88
CA VAL A 85 0.88 -10.51 7.13
C VAL A 85 1.05 -11.95 6.65
N ASP A 86 0.06 -12.81 6.88
CA ASP A 86 0.09 -14.19 6.38
C ASP A 86 0.00 -14.23 4.87
N TRP A 87 -0.81 -13.36 4.27
CA TRP A 87 -0.95 -13.24 2.82
C TRP A 87 0.38 -12.94 2.13
N GLN A 88 1.17 -11.98 2.63
CA GLN A 88 2.47 -11.62 2.03
C GLN A 88 3.58 -12.65 2.27
N LYS A 89 3.41 -13.54 3.27
CA LYS A 89 4.35 -14.64 3.55
C LYS A 89 4.16 -15.84 2.62
N ASP A 90 3.01 -15.96 1.98
CA ASP A 90 2.77 -16.98 0.96
C ASP A 90 3.55 -16.63 -0.34
N PRO A 91 4.54 -17.46 -0.75
CA PRO A 91 5.35 -17.18 -1.93
C PRO A 91 4.54 -17.14 -3.23
N ALA A 92 3.45 -17.90 -3.34
CA ALA A 92 2.60 -17.92 -4.53
C ALA A 92 1.78 -16.63 -4.66
N ASN A 93 1.27 -16.12 -3.54
CA ASN A 93 0.56 -14.84 -3.49
C ASN A 93 1.47 -13.70 -3.94
N ILE A 94 2.63 -13.54 -3.28
CA ILE A 94 3.51 -12.40 -3.55
C ILE A 94 4.11 -12.45 -4.96
N THR A 95 4.46 -13.63 -5.46
CA THR A 95 5.01 -13.80 -6.82
C THR A 95 3.98 -13.39 -7.88
N THR A 96 2.72 -13.82 -7.72
CA THR A 96 1.64 -13.44 -8.63
C THR A 96 1.39 -11.94 -8.60
N ALA A 97 1.31 -11.35 -7.41
CA ALA A 97 1.09 -9.91 -7.25
C ALA A 97 2.24 -9.05 -7.80
N ILE A 98 3.50 -9.50 -7.69
CA ILE A 98 4.64 -8.84 -8.34
C ILE A 98 4.48 -8.86 -9.87
N GLY A 99 4.00 -9.97 -10.44
CA GLY A 99 3.72 -10.08 -11.88
C GLY A 99 2.64 -9.09 -12.32
N GLU A 100 1.53 -9.03 -11.59
CA GLU A 100 0.44 -8.07 -11.82
C GLU A 100 0.92 -6.62 -11.70
N TRP A 101 1.70 -6.31 -10.66
CA TRP A 101 2.30 -4.99 -10.46
C TRP A 101 3.19 -4.57 -11.64
N LYS A 102 4.07 -5.47 -12.11
CA LYS A 102 4.93 -5.20 -13.27
C LYS A 102 4.13 -4.96 -14.54
N ALA A 103 3.09 -5.75 -14.78
CA ALA A 103 2.21 -5.56 -15.95
C ALA A 103 1.47 -4.22 -15.89
N LEU A 104 0.97 -3.83 -14.71
CA LEU A 104 0.26 -2.58 -14.50
C LEU A 104 1.18 -1.36 -14.67
N THR A 105 2.35 -1.38 -14.04
CA THR A 105 3.32 -0.27 -14.11
C THR A 105 3.94 -0.11 -15.49
N ALA A 106 4.11 -1.19 -16.25
CA ALA A 106 4.54 -1.12 -17.65
C ALA A 106 3.56 -0.33 -18.52
N ASN A 107 2.26 -0.34 -18.21
CA ASN A 107 1.24 0.44 -18.93
C ASN A 107 1.17 1.90 -18.45
N LEU A 108 1.53 2.18 -17.19
CA LEU A 108 1.53 3.53 -16.61
C LEU A 108 2.77 4.36 -16.96
N ASN A 109 3.89 3.70 -17.28
CA ASN A 109 5.15 4.34 -17.65
C ASN A 109 5.35 4.45 -19.18
N GLN A 110 4.32 4.14 -19.98
CA GLN A 110 4.25 4.39 -21.43
C GLN A 110 3.61 5.75 -21.69
#